data_AF-A0A0L6CR99-F1
#
_entry.id   AF-A0A0L6CR99-F1
#
_cell.length_a   1.000
_cell.length_b   1.000
_cell.length_c   1.000
_cell.angle_alpha   90.00
_cell.angle_beta   90.00
_cell.angle_gamma   90.00
#
_symmetry.space_group_name_H-M   'P 1'
#
loop_
_entity.id
_entity.type
_entity.pdbx_description
1 polymer ?
#
loop_
_entity_poly.entity_id
_entity_poly.type
_entity_poly.pdbx_seq_one_letter_code
_entity_poly.pdbx_strand_id
1 'polypeptide(L)'
;MLTCTDARYPKALRDLPDAPLFLWVMGDLAVLDRPMIVLVGARNASSLGTRMARSLAAEQSEHGYTIVSGLARGVDTAAHLASLKGGTVAVMAGGADVIYPQKTPPLPPIFSRPACASRNSPLASSPRPATSPAATA
;
A
#
# COMPACT_ATOMS: atom_id res chain seq x y z
N MET A 1 -7.35 -0.48 13.62
CA MET A 1 -8.14 -1.45 12.83
C MET A 1 -9.36 -0.74 12.29
N LEU A 2 -9.67 -0.90 11.01
CA LEU A 2 -10.91 -0.44 10.38
C LEU A 2 -11.70 -1.66 9.91
N THR A 3 -13.01 -1.57 9.96
CA THR A 3 -13.97 -2.58 9.51
C THR A 3 -14.72 -2.07 8.29
N CYS A 4 -15.29 -2.96 7.47
CA CYS A 4 -16.07 -2.55 6.29
C CYS A 4 -17.26 -1.61 6.62
N THR A 5 -17.73 -1.64 7.87
CA THR A 5 -18.78 -0.75 8.40
C THR A 5 -18.30 0.63 8.83
N ASP A 6 -16.98 0.84 8.99
CA ASP A 6 -16.44 2.13 9.42
C ASP A 6 -16.59 3.19 8.33
N ALA A 7 -16.90 4.42 8.73
CA ALA A 7 -17.04 5.55 7.81
C ALA A 7 -15.74 5.86 7.04
N ARG A 8 -14.58 5.58 7.66
CA ARG A 8 -13.24 5.79 7.08
C ARG A 8 -12.72 4.60 6.27
N TYR A 9 -13.50 3.53 6.16
CA TYR A 9 -13.14 2.43 5.28
C TYR A 9 -13.23 2.89 3.82
N PRO A 10 -12.18 2.71 2.99
CA PRO A 10 -12.18 3.21 1.62
C PRO A 10 -13.35 2.66 0.82
N LYS A 11 -14.18 3.55 0.27
CA LYS A 11 -15.36 3.17 -0.53
C LYS A 11 -14.98 2.28 -1.71
N ALA A 12 -13.88 2.60 -2.40
CA ALA A 12 -13.37 1.82 -3.53
C ALA A 12 -13.09 0.34 -3.17
N LEU A 13 -12.68 0.05 -1.93
CA LEU A 13 -12.48 -1.33 -1.47
C LEU A 13 -13.81 -1.99 -1.07
N ARG A 14 -14.79 -1.22 -0.61
CA ARG A 14 -16.10 -1.75 -0.17
C ARG A 14 -16.90 -2.31 -1.34
N ASP A 15 -16.72 -1.74 -2.52
CA ASP A 15 -17.44 -2.12 -3.73
C ASP A 15 -16.85 -3.38 -4.41
N LEU A 16 -15.72 -3.91 -3.91
CA LEU A 16 -15.11 -5.14 -4.42
C LEU A 16 -15.85 -6.39 -3.93
N PRO A 17 -16.06 -7.41 -4.79
CA PRO A 17 -16.72 -8.67 -4.40
C PRO A 17 -16.05 -9.42 -3.24
N ASP A 18 -14.72 -9.28 -3.12
CA ASP A 18 -13.87 -9.88 -2.09
C ASP A 18 -13.32 -8.85 -1.10
N ALA A 19 -14.09 -7.78 -0.86
CA ALA A 19 -13.72 -6.68 0.02
C ALA A 19 -13.19 -7.18 1.38
N PRO A 20 -12.02 -6.69 1.84
CA PRO A 20 -11.46 -7.07 3.12
C PRO A 20 -12.39 -6.68 4.29
N LEU A 21 -12.83 -7.66 5.10
CA LEU A 21 -13.69 -7.39 6.27
C LEU A 21 -13.06 -6.42 7.28
N PHE A 22 -11.73 -6.46 7.41
CA PHE A 22 -10.98 -5.57 8.28
C PHE A 22 -9.63 -5.17 7.66
N LEU A 23 -9.23 -3.93 7.91
CA LEU A 23 -7.96 -3.32 7.51
C LEU A 23 -7.15 -2.96 8.76
N TRP A 24 -5.86 -3.26 8.76
CA TRP A 24 -4.95 -2.86 9.81
C TRP A 24 -4.24 -1.58 9.40
N VAL A 25 -4.74 -0.44 9.84
CA VAL A 25 -4.15 0.83 9.44
C VAL A 25 -3.21 1.36 10.51
N MET A 26 -2.05 1.86 10.09
CA MET A 26 -1.10 2.60 10.93
C MET A 26 -0.79 3.96 10.29
N GLY A 27 -0.56 4.97 11.11
CA GLY A 27 -0.31 6.34 10.66
C GLY A 27 -1.58 7.19 10.56
N ASP A 28 -1.51 8.24 9.75
CA ASP A 28 -2.59 9.20 9.58
C ASP A 28 -3.67 8.66 8.64
N LEU A 29 -4.92 8.66 9.09
CA LEU A 29 -6.07 8.23 8.29
C LEU A 29 -6.57 9.32 7.35
N ALA A 30 -6.19 10.59 7.55
CA ALA A 30 -6.63 11.71 6.72
C ALA A 30 -6.16 11.59 5.25
N VAL A 31 -5.11 10.81 4.97
CA VAL A 31 -4.67 10.55 3.59
C VAL A 31 -5.68 9.70 2.80
N LEU A 32 -6.57 8.97 3.46
CA LEU A 32 -7.62 8.17 2.81
C LEU A 32 -8.78 9.03 2.28
N ASP A 33 -8.90 10.28 2.74
CA ASP A 33 -9.97 11.19 2.31
C ASP A 33 -9.63 11.92 0.99
N ARG A 34 -8.39 11.76 0.51
CA ARG A 34 -7.88 12.39 -0.71
C ARG A 34 -8.08 11.46 -1.92
N PRO A 35 -8.16 12.01 -3.14
CA PRO A 35 -8.12 11.18 -4.34
C PRO A 35 -6.80 10.40 -4.39
N MET A 36 -6.87 9.11 -4.72
CA MET A 36 -5.74 8.20 -4.69
C MET A 36 -5.28 7.80 -6.10
N ILE A 37 -3.97 7.68 -6.29
CA ILE A 37 -3.37 7.12 -7.51
C ILE A 37 -2.48 5.94 -7.11
N VAL A 38 -2.70 4.80 -7.77
CA VAL A 38 -1.89 3.62 -7.58
C VAL A 38 -0.70 3.66 -8.54
N LEU A 39 0.50 3.52 -8.01
CA LEU A 39 1.74 3.38 -8.79
C LEU A 39 2.34 2.01 -8.50
N VAL A 40 2.39 1.16 -9.52
CA VAL A 40 2.96 -0.19 -9.45
C VAL A 40 4.01 -0.35 -10.54
N GLY A 41 5.04 -1.16 -10.28
CA GLY A 41 6.01 -1.46 -11.31
C GLY A 41 7.03 -2.53 -10.93
N ALA A 42 8.08 -2.62 -11.73
CA ALA A 42 9.08 -3.67 -11.60
C ALA A 42 9.88 -3.55 -10.29
N ARG A 43 10.09 -4.70 -9.62
CA ARG A 43 10.96 -4.82 -8.43
C ARG A 43 12.43 -4.52 -8.74
N ASN A 44 12.85 -4.81 -9.98
CA ASN A 44 14.18 -4.51 -10.52
C ASN A 44 14.06 -3.48 -11.65
N ALA A 45 13.59 -2.28 -11.30
CA ALA A 45 13.43 -1.19 -12.26
C ALA A 45 14.79 -0.64 -12.71
N SER A 46 14.86 -0.20 -13.97
CA SER A 46 16.02 0.55 -14.47
C SER A 46 16.15 1.92 -13.79
N SER A 47 17.30 2.56 -13.94
CA SER A 47 17.52 3.94 -13.47
C SER A 47 16.51 4.92 -14.07
N LEU A 48 16.18 4.74 -15.35
CA LEU A 48 15.16 5.53 -16.05
C LEU A 48 13.76 5.27 -15.48
N GLY A 49 13.37 4.00 -15.30
CA GLY A 49 12.06 3.66 -14.73
C GLY A 49 11.89 4.20 -13.30
N THR A 50 12.95 4.14 -12.50
CA THR A 50 12.95 4.70 -11.14
C THR A 50 12.83 6.23 -11.17
N ARG A 51 13.51 6.92 -12.08
CA ARG A 51 13.37 8.38 -12.26
C ARG A 51 11.96 8.78 -12.68
N MET A 52 11.38 8.06 -13.64
CA MET A 52 10.02 8.32 -14.11
C MET A 52 8.99 8.12 -12.99
N ALA A 53 9.09 7.02 -12.24
CA ALA A 53 8.24 6.76 -11.08
C ALA A 53 8.32 7.88 -10.03
N ARG A 54 9.53 8.39 -9.74
CA ARG A 54 9.70 9.53 -8.83
C ARG A 54 9.05 10.80 -9.36
N SER A 55 9.25 11.12 -10.63
CA SER A 55 8.69 12.33 -11.24
C SER A 55 7.17 12.31 -11.19
N LEU A 56 6.57 11.21 -11.63
CA LEU A 56 5.11 11.03 -11.62
C LEU A 56 4.55 11.09 -10.20
N ALA A 57 5.17 10.40 -9.25
CA ALA A 57 4.69 10.41 -7.87
C ALA A 57 4.79 11.79 -7.23
N ALA A 58 5.89 12.52 -7.45
CA ALA A 58 6.06 13.88 -6.91
C ALA A 58 5.02 14.83 -7.49
N GLU A 59 4.87 14.85 -8.81
CA GLU A 59 3.93 15.74 -9.51
C GLU A 59 2.49 15.48 -9.05
N GLN A 60 2.05 14.23 -9.00
CA GLN A 60 0.69 13.93 -8.56
C GLN A 60 0.49 14.22 -7.07
N SER A 61 1.51 14.03 -6.24
CA SER A 61 1.47 14.38 -4.83
C SER A 61 1.31 15.90 -4.62
N GLU A 62 1.97 16.71 -5.44
CA GLU A 62 1.83 18.17 -5.45
C GLU A 62 0.43 18.62 -5.89
N HIS A 63 -0.22 17.88 -6.78
CA HIS A 63 -1.62 18.09 -7.16
C HIS A 63 -2.64 17.59 -6.11
N GLY A 64 -2.18 17.13 -4.95
CA GLY A 64 -3.04 16.71 -3.84
C GLY A 64 -3.51 15.26 -3.91
N TYR A 65 -2.96 14.45 -4.82
CA TYR A 65 -3.23 13.02 -4.84
C TYR A 65 -2.41 12.28 -3.77
N THR A 66 -3.04 11.29 -3.16
CA THR A 66 -2.36 10.33 -2.29
C THR A 66 -1.82 9.18 -3.13
N ILE A 67 -0.52 8.90 -3.01
CA ILE A 67 0.11 7.83 -3.78
C ILE A 67 0.00 6.50 -3.03
N VAL A 68 -0.59 5.49 -3.68
CA VAL A 68 -0.76 4.14 -3.16
C VAL A 68 0.21 3.19 -3.86
N SER A 69 0.93 2.36 -3.12
CA SER A 69 1.85 1.36 -3.70
C SER A 69 2.16 0.21 -2.73
N GLY A 70 2.85 -0.84 -3.21
CA GLY A 70 3.04 -2.12 -2.53
C GLY A 70 4.23 -2.22 -1.58
N LEU A 71 4.94 -1.11 -1.32
CA LEU A 71 6.20 -1.04 -0.57
C LEU A 71 7.33 -1.95 -1.08
N ALA A 72 7.22 -2.47 -2.31
CA ALA A 72 8.28 -3.29 -2.89
C ALA A 72 9.53 -2.45 -3.22
N ARG A 73 10.65 -3.13 -3.53
CA ARG A 73 11.83 -2.48 -4.11
C ARG A 73 11.51 -1.90 -5.49
N GLY A 74 12.33 -0.95 -5.95
CA GLY A 74 12.21 -0.40 -7.30
C GLY A 74 11.17 0.71 -7.37
N VAL A 75 10.17 0.54 -8.24
CA VAL A 75 9.14 1.57 -8.52
C VAL A 75 8.38 1.99 -7.26
N ASP A 76 7.88 1.03 -6.48
CA ASP A 76 7.07 1.31 -5.29
C ASP A 76 7.83 2.17 -4.27
N THR A 77 9.07 1.78 -3.93
CA THR A 77 9.93 2.58 -3.04
C THR A 77 10.16 3.98 -3.59
N ALA A 78 10.41 4.12 -4.89
CA ALA A 78 10.61 5.41 -5.53
C ALA A 78 9.37 6.30 -5.47
N ALA A 79 8.19 5.73 -5.69
CA ALA A 79 6.91 6.44 -5.64
C ALA A 79 6.60 6.93 -4.21
N HIS A 80 6.76 6.06 -3.21
CA HIS A 80 6.57 6.42 -1.80
C HIS A 80 7.50 7.56 -1.36
N LEU A 81 8.80 7.45 -1.67
CA LEU A 81 9.77 8.48 -1.26
C LEU A 81 9.49 9.85 -1.89
N ALA A 82 9.00 9.86 -3.14
CA ALA A 82 8.71 11.10 -3.85
C ALA A 82 7.39 11.76 -3.44
N SER A 83 6.51 11.06 -2.71
CA SER A 83 5.16 11.53 -2.33
C SER A 83 4.99 11.79 -0.83
N LEU A 84 6.06 11.69 -0.04
CA LEU A 84 6.04 11.90 1.42
C LEU A 84 5.37 13.21 1.86
N LYS A 85 5.52 14.29 1.08
CA LYS A 85 4.97 15.61 1.42
C LYS A 85 3.44 15.68 1.23
N GLY A 86 2.90 15.07 0.17
CA GLY A 86 1.46 15.09 -0.13
C GLY A 86 0.70 13.87 0.40
N GLY A 87 1.40 12.88 0.97
CA GLY A 87 0.81 11.70 1.58
C GLY A 87 0.94 10.46 0.71
N THR A 88 1.21 9.33 1.36
CA THR A 88 1.36 8.04 0.68
C THR A 88 0.84 6.90 1.53
N VAL A 89 0.38 5.84 0.86
CA VAL A 89 -0.31 4.69 1.43
C VAL A 89 0.41 3.45 0.94
N ALA A 90 1.06 2.74 1.85
CA ALA A 90 1.75 1.50 1.55
C ALA A 90 0.86 0.30 1.88
N VAL A 91 0.42 -0.42 0.84
CA VAL A 91 -0.37 -1.66 0.95
C VAL A 91 0.56 -2.86 0.99
N MET A 92 0.47 -3.68 2.03
CA MET A 92 1.33 -4.86 2.19
C MET A 92 0.53 -6.15 2.22
N ALA A 93 0.97 -7.15 1.46
CA ALA A 93 0.54 -8.53 1.60
C ALA A 93 1.37 -9.21 2.71
N GLY A 94 0.89 -9.16 3.96
CA GLY A 94 1.58 -9.72 5.14
C GLY A 94 0.96 -9.27 6.47
N GLY A 95 1.46 -9.80 7.60
CA GLY A 95 1.03 -9.32 8.93
C GLY A 95 1.51 -7.89 9.20
N ALA A 96 0.73 -7.11 9.94
CA ALA A 96 1.07 -5.72 10.32
C ALA A 96 2.38 -5.62 11.14
N ASP A 97 2.86 -6.76 11.67
CA ASP A 97 4.03 -6.87 12.54
C ASP A 97 5.34 -7.13 11.78
N VAL A 98 5.30 -7.33 10.45
CA VAL A 98 6.50 -7.60 9.64
C VAL A 98 6.61 -6.59 8.50
N ILE A 99 7.29 -5.48 8.73
CA ILE A 99 7.70 -4.55 7.67
C ILE A 99 8.71 -5.28 6.77
N TYR A 100 8.27 -5.68 5.59
CA TYR A 100 9.13 -6.29 4.58
C TYR A 100 9.06 -5.47 3.28
N PRO A 101 10.20 -5.08 2.69
CA PRO A 101 11.59 -5.37 3.11
C PRO A 101 12.14 -4.43 4.20
N GLN A 102 12.98 -4.96 5.09
CA GLN A 102 13.58 -4.30 6.27
C GLN A 102 14.52 -3.11 5.99
N LYS A 103 14.70 -2.69 4.72
CA LYS A 103 15.63 -1.62 4.32
C LYS A 103 14.94 -0.29 3.98
N THR A 104 13.62 -0.20 4.14
CA THR A 104 12.87 1.00 3.79
C THR A 104 12.74 1.89 5.05
N PRO A 105 13.02 3.22 4.96
CA PRO A 105 12.82 4.13 6.10
C PRO A 105 11.36 4.08 6.58
N PRO A 106 11.08 4.46 7.85
CA PRO A 106 9.75 4.37 8.44
C PRO A 106 8.77 5.26 7.66
N LEU A 107 7.99 4.64 6.79
CA LEU A 107 6.85 5.23 6.08
C LEU A 107 5.59 4.90 6.88
N PRO A 108 4.59 5.80 6.97
CA PRO A 108 3.30 5.47 7.60
C PRO A 108 2.56 4.46 6.70
N PRO A 109 2.43 3.17 7.08
CA PRO A 109 1.87 2.17 6.20
C PRO A 109 0.38 1.93 6.50
N ILE A 110 -0.44 1.91 5.44
CA ILE A 110 -1.85 1.52 5.53
C ILE A 110 -1.96 0.07 5.06
N PHE A 111 -2.08 -0.87 6.00
CA PHE A 111 -2.10 -2.29 5.67
C PHE A 111 -3.53 -2.73 5.34
N SER A 112 -3.71 -3.34 4.17
CA SER A 112 -4.95 -4.02 3.81
C SER A 112 -4.73 -5.52 3.69
N ARG A 113 -5.50 -6.32 4.44
CA ARG A 113 -5.56 -7.78 4.28
C ARG A 113 -6.94 -8.17 3.74
N PRO A 114 -7.09 -8.76 2.54
CA PRO A 114 -8.29 -9.51 2.19
C PRO A 114 -8.43 -10.70 3.14
N ALA A 115 -9.48 -10.69 3.95
CA ALA A 115 -9.81 -11.82 4.82
C ALA A 115 -10.49 -12.93 4.02
N CYS A 116 -9.76 -13.54 3.08
CA CYS A 116 -10.06 -14.89 2.64
C CYS A 116 -8.76 -15.70 2.55
N ALA A 117 -8.15 -15.91 3.71
CA ALA A 117 -7.23 -17.03 3.91
C ALA A 117 -7.95 -17.99 4.84
N SER A 118 -8.39 -19.11 4.26
CA SER A 118 -8.88 -20.27 4.96
C SER A 118 -8.09 -20.53 6.25
N ARG A 119 -8.83 -20.62 7.36
CA ARG A 119 -8.60 -21.50 8.52
C ARG A 119 -7.16 -21.52 9.07
N ASN A 120 -6.98 -20.90 10.23
CA ASN A 120 -5.83 -20.99 11.14
C ASN A 120 -4.47 -20.53 10.58
N SER A 121 -4.10 -19.27 10.83
CA SER A 121 -2.71 -18.94 11.18
C SER A 121 -2.69 -17.67 12.04
N PRO A 122 -2.07 -17.71 13.23
CA PRO A 122 -1.95 -16.55 14.09
C PRO A 122 -0.94 -15.55 13.51
N LEU A 123 -0.91 -14.35 14.10
CA LEU A 123 0.10 -13.32 13.91
C LEU A 123 1.49 -13.93 13.68
N ALA A 124 2.26 -13.38 12.74
CA ALA A 124 3.60 -13.82 12.29
C ALA A 124 3.69 -14.82 11.12
N SER A 125 2.91 -14.64 10.04
CA SER A 125 3.26 -15.27 8.76
C SER A 125 4.11 -14.33 7.89
N SER A 126 5.38 -14.67 7.70
CA SER A 126 6.28 -14.03 6.73
C SER A 126 5.69 -14.12 5.30
N PRO A 127 5.80 -13.07 4.46
CA PRO A 127 5.30 -13.12 3.09
C PRO A 127 6.03 -14.21 2.30
N ARG A 128 5.28 -15.18 1.74
CA ARG A 128 5.84 -16.21 0.83
C ARG A 128 6.02 -15.61 -0.57
N PRO A 129 7.11 -15.95 -1.30
CA PRO A 129 7.42 -15.36 -2.60
C PRO A 129 6.43 -15.67 -3.73
N ALA A 130 5.38 -16.46 -3.49
CA ALA A 130 4.36 -16.85 -4.48
C ALA A 130 3.02 -16.11 -4.34
N THR A 131 2.81 -15.28 -3.31
CA THR A 131 1.53 -14.56 -3.08
C THR A 131 1.68 -13.08 -3.47
N SER A 132 1.74 -12.79 -4.77
CA SER A 132 1.76 -11.41 -5.29
C SER A 132 0.81 -11.12 -6.49
N PRO A 133 -0.41 -11.70 -6.58
CA PRO A 133 -1.42 -11.11 -7.45
C PRO A 133 -2.53 -10.35 -6.70
N ALA A 134 -2.71 -10.55 -5.39
CA ALA A 134 -3.87 -10.02 -4.66
C ALA A 134 -3.75 -8.57 -4.15
N ALA A 135 -2.61 -7.90 -4.37
CA ALA A 135 -2.39 -6.51 -3.92
C ALA A 135 -2.55 -5.46 -5.04
N THR A 136 -2.98 -5.90 -6.24
CA THR A 136 -3.04 -5.07 -7.45
C THR A 136 -4.47 -4.92 -8.00
N ALA A 137 -5.47 -5.48 -7.32
CA ALA A 137 -6.88 -5.42 -7.72
C ALA A 137 -7.64 -4.40 -6.87
#